data_AF-A0A2E9U3Z9-F1
#
_entry.id   AF-A0A2E9U3Z9-F1
#
_cell.length_a   1.000
_cell.length_b   1.000
_cell.length_c   1.000
_cell.angle_alpha   90.00
_cell.angle_beta   90.00
_cell.angle_gamma   90.00
#
_symmetry.space_group_name_H-M   'P 1'
#
loop_
_entity.id
_entity.type
_entity.pdbx_description
1 polymer ?
#
loop_
_entity_poly.entity_id
_entity_poly.type
_entity_poly.pdbx_seq_one_letter_code
_entity_poly.pdbx_strand_id
1 'polypeptide(L)'
;MNKALYFTKLEQIKDINNCDRIYFGNEYCRFLIPKKTELTECISKIKNKPLTLTTPIINDFDFEKIKDLLNVLERYLPDSEVVINDFGVLEILKEYKSLKPVLGRILISFPAYISDKIYINDHSVLKLIHVNRIEINNYEKIIETPHKILISLHVPFTHITTTRLCSSNNESLFNKSLICNLKCKTTRIKYPSIKEGIIQKGNTQFMKKSILLKQNASIIDRLVISRDLPI
;
A
#
# COMPACT_ATOMS: atom_id res chain seq x y z
N MET A 1 16.20 -1.49 12.30
CA MET A 1 15.24 -1.38 11.19
C MET A 1 14.18 -2.46 11.34
N ASN A 2 12.93 -2.07 11.51
CA ASN A 2 11.78 -2.94 11.70
C ASN A 2 11.49 -3.72 10.40
N LYS A 3 11.09 -4.98 10.50
CA LYS A 3 10.69 -5.81 9.35
C LYS A 3 9.20 -6.08 9.40
N ALA A 4 8.52 -5.83 8.29
CA ALA A 4 7.12 -6.19 8.10
C ALA A 4 6.95 -7.14 6.91
N LEU A 5 6.00 -8.07 7.02
CA LEU A 5 5.58 -8.91 5.89
C LEU A 5 4.24 -8.40 5.35
N TYR A 6 4.15 -8.28 4.03
CA TYR A 6 2.96 -7.80 3.35
C TYR A 6 2.25 -8.93 2.59
N PHE A 7 1.00 -9.16 2.97
CA PHE A 7 0.09 -10.14 2.40
C PHE A 7 -1.13 -9.44 1.81
N THR A 8 -1.50 -9.79 0.59
CA THR A 8 -2.76 -9.34 -0.02
C THR A 8 -3.89 -10.35 0.15
N LYS A 9 -3.56 -11.58 0.58
CA LYS A 9 -4.51 -12.67 0.77
C LYS A 9 -4.18 -13.54 1.97
N LEU A 10 -5.20 -14.18 2.54
CA LEU A 10 -5.08 -15.01 3.75
C LEU A 10 -4.16 -16.21 3.57
N GLU A 11 -4.18 -16.86 2.40
CA GLU A 11 -3.36 -18.04 2.11
C GLU A 11 -1.86 -17.72 2.05
N GLN A 12 -1.48 -16.44 1.94
CA GLN A 12 -0.09 -16.01 1.91
C GLN A 12 0.52 -15.89 3.31
N ILE A 13 -0.32 -15.80 4.35
CA ILE A 13 0.12 -15.56 5.73
C ILE A 13 0.93 -16.77 6.22
N LYS A 14 2.25 -16.59 6.28
CA LYS A 14 3.21 -17.59 6.74
C LYS A 14 4.47 -16.90 7.26
N ASP A 15 5.26 -17.62 8.05
CA ASP A 15 6.52 -17.14 8.65
C ASP A 15 6.38 -15.83 9.45
N ILE A 16 5.22 -15.59 10.05
CA ILE A 16 4.92 -14.37 10.82
C ILE A 16 5.88 -14.15 11.98
N ASN A 17 6.53 -15.21 12.48
CA ASN A 17 7.53 -15.12 13.56
C ASN A 17 8.80 -14.39 13.12
N ASN A 18 9.07 -14.29 11.81
CA ASN A 18 10.27 -13.66 11.24
C ASN A 18 10.08 -12.17 10.91
N CYS A 19 9.04 -11.54 11.45
CA CYS A 19 8.77 -10.12 11.29
C CYS A 19 8.14 -9.50 12.53
N ASP A 20 8.25 -8.18 12.63
CA ASP A 20 7.78 -7.37 13.74
C ASP A 20 6.33 -6.91 13.54
N ARG A 21 5.85 -6.88 12.28
CA ARG A 21 4.54 -6.35 11.91
C ARG A 21 4.00 -7.02 10.66
N ILE A 22 2.67 -7.03 10.53
CA ILE A 22 1.96 -7.58 9.37
C ILE A 22 1.29 -6.45 8.60
N TYR A 23 1.43 -6.44 7.30
CA TYR A 23 0.64 -5.63 6.37
C TYR A 23 -0.40 -6.54 5.73
N PHE A 24 -1.65 -6.10 5.71
CA PHE A 24 -2.74 -6.85 5.08
C PHE A 24 -3.64 -5.93 4.26
N GLY A 25 -4.09 -6.41 3.10
CA GLY A 25 -4.99 -5.69 2.22
C GLY A 25 -4.41 -5.45 0.84
N ASN A 26 -5.00 -4.51 0.10
CA ASN A 26 -4.55 -4.20 -1.25
C ASN A 26 -4.44 -2.69 -1.44
N GLU A 27 -3.28 -2.21 -1.88
CA GLU A 27 -3.04 -0.79 -2.15
C GLU A 27 -3.58 -0.32 -3.50
N TYR A 28 -3.95 -1.21 -4.42
CA TYR A 28 -4.03 -0.85 -5.84
C TYR A 28 -5.41 -1.02 -6.48
N CYS A 29 -6.19 -2.00 -6.06
CA CYS A 29 -7.46 -2.35 -6.70
C CYS A 29 -8.60 -2.38 -5.68
N ARG A 30 -9.59 -1.50 -5.88
CA ARG A 30 -10.85 -1.47 -5.11
C ARG A 30 -11.58 -2.81 -5.02
N PHE A 31 -11.45 -3.66 -6.05
CA PHE A 31 -12.12 -4.96 -6.07
C PHE A 31 -11.37 -6.02 -5.25
N LEU A 32 -10.16 -5.70 -4.81
CA LEU A 32 -9.35 -6.52 -3.92
C LEU A 32 -9.31 -5.96 -2.49
N ILE A 33 -10.21 -5.03 -2.16
CA ILE A 33 -10.47 -4.65 -0.77
C ILE A 33 -10.91 -5.93 -0.03
N PRO A 34 -10.23 -6.31 1.07
CA PRO A 34 -10.62 -7.50 1.83
C PRO A 34 -12.05 -7.40 2.33
N LYS A 35 -12.71 -8.54 2.47
CA LYS A 35 -13.96 -8.63 3.22
C LYS A 35 -13.67 -8.51 4.72
N LYS A 36 -14.68 -8.05 5.47
CA LYS A 36 -14.68 -8.03 6.93
C LYS A 36 -14.24 -9.37 7.55
N THR A 37 -14.76 -10.48 7.02
CA THR A 37 -14.42 -11.84 7.47
C THR A 37 -12.95 -12.17 7.25
N GLU A 38 -12.38 -11.73 6.12
CA GLU A 38 -10.97 -11.98 5.81
C GLU A 38 -10.06 -11.20 6.75
N LEU A 39 -10.41 -9.96 7.09
CA LEU A 39 -9.66 -9.19 8.07
C LEU A 39 -9.74 -9.81 9.47
N THR A 40 -10.93 -10.22 9.93
CA THR A 40 -11.08 -10.90 11.22
C THR A 40 -10.25 -12.18 11.29
N GLU A 41 -10.23 -12.97 10.22
CA GLU A 41 -9.40 -14.18 10.13
C GLU A 41 -7.91 -13.85 10.08
N CYS A 42 -7.51 -12.76 9.42
CA CYS A 42 -6.13 -12.28 9.46
C CYS A 42 -5.72 -11.96 10.90
N ILE A 43 -6.56 -11.21 11.65
CA ILE A 43 -6.31 -10.82 13.04
C ILE A 43 -6.12 -12.07 13.92
N SER A 44 -6.92 -13.12 13.75
CA SER A 44 -6.77 -14.36 14.52
C SER A 44 -5.48 -15.11 14.19
N LYS A 45 -5.02 -15.07 12.93
CA LYS A 45 -3.79 -15.76 12.48
C LYS A 45 -2.50 -15.07 12.93
N ILE A 46 -2.48 -13.74 13.11
CA ILE A 46 -1.25 -12.99 13.34
C ILE A 46 -0.76 -13.00 14.79
N LYS A 47 -1.46 -13.69 15.72
CA LYS A 47 -1.04 -13.92 17.12
C LYS A 47 -0.66 -12.62 17.85
N ASN A 48 -1.55 -11.62 17.83
CA ASN A 48 -1.35 -10.30 18.45
C ASN A 48 -0.20 -9.47 17.88
N LYS A 49 0.35 -9.81 16.71
CA LYS A 49 1.31 -8.93 16.04
C LYS A 49 0.62 -7.62 15.63
N PRO A 50 1.34 -6.48 15.67
CA PRO A 50 0.84 -5.24 15.12
C PRO A 50 0.43 -5.41 13.66
N LEU A 51 -0.69 -4.79 13.30
CA LEU A 51 -1.26 -4.86 11.95
C LEU A 51 -1.28 -3.47 11.31
N THR A 52 -0.96 -3.44 10.01
CA THR A 52 -1.16 -2.31 9.13
C THR A 52 -2.14 -2.73 8.04
N LEU A 53 -3.31 -2.08 7.97
CA LEU A 53 -4.26 -2.30 6.88
C LEU A 53 -3.89 -1.38 5.71
N THR A 54 -3.82 -1.93 4.51
CA THR A 54 -3.60 -1.15 3.30
C THR A 54 -4.90 -0.98 2.50
N THR A 55 -5.24 0.24 2.13
CA THR A 55 -6.43 0.54 1.33
C THR A 55 -6.05 1.03 -0.07
N PRO A 56 -6.87 0.76 -1.11
CA PRO A 56 -6.61 1.26 -2.46
C PRO A 56 -7.20 2.64 -2.71
N ILE A 57 -7.05 3.14 -3.94
CA ILE A 57 -7.93 4.19 -4.48
C ILE A 57 -9.35 3.66 -4.53
N ILE A 58 -10.31 4.42 -3.98
CA ILE A 58 -11.71 4.00 -3.84
C ILE A 58 -12.67 4.89 -4.66
N ASN A 59 -13.97 4.61 -4.55
CA ASN A 59 -15.06 5.52 -4.90
C ASN A 59 -16.16 5.38 -3.85
N ASP A 60 -17.23 6.16 -3.99
CA ASP A 60 -18.36 6.23 -3.05
C ASP A 60 -18.96 4.86 -2.68
N PHE A 61 -18.99 3.91 -3.62
CA PHE A 61 -19.55 2.56 -3.38
C PHE A 61 -18.67 1.68 -2.46
N ASP A 62 -17.43 2.06 -2.17
CA ASP A 62 -16.56 1.31 -1.25
C ASP A 62 -16.56 1.87 0.17
N PHE A 63 -17.19 3.03 0.43
CA PHE A 63 -17.12 3.69 1.73
C PHE A 63 -17.56 2.77 2.86
N GLU A 64 -18.68 2.07 2.68
CA GLU A 64 -19.20 1.14 3.68
C GLU A 64 -18.28 -0.07 3.87
N LYS A 65 -17.61 -0.56 2.81
CA LYS A 65 -16.60 -1.62 2.94
C LYS A 65 -15.41 -1.15 3.76
N ILE A 66 -14.94 0.08 3.55
CA ILE A 66 -13.83 0.64 4.32
C ILE A 66 -14.24 0.82 5.78
N LYS A 67 -15.41 1.40 6.06
CA LYS A 67 -15.95 1.52 7.44
C LYS A 67 -16.06 0.16 8.13
N ASP A 68 -16.54 -0.87 7.44
CA ASP A 68 -16.59 -2.23 7.98
C ASP A 68 -15.22 -2.75 8.42
N LEU A 69 -14.17 -2.50 7.62
CA LEU A 69 -12.80 -2.88 7.95
C LEU A 69 -12.24 -2.06 9.12
N LEU A 70 -12.48 -0.75 9.15
CA LEU A 70 -12.03 0.13 10.23
C LEU A 70 -12.72 -0.20 11.55
N ASN A 71 -14.02 -0.53 11.54
CA ASN A 71 -14.77 -1.00 12.70
C ASN A 71 -14.17 -2.30 13.27
N VAL A 72 -13.71 -3.21 12.42
CA VAL A 72 -13.02 -4.44 12.86
C VAL A 72 -11.66 -4.10 13.47
N LEU A 73 -10.86 -3.26 12.81
CA LEU A 73 -9.57 -2.83 13.36
C LEU A 73 -9.72 -2.17 14.72
N GLU A 74 -10.54 -1.13 14.84
CA GLU A 74 -10.71 -0.39 16.09
C GLU A 74 -11.20 -1.29 17.23
N ARG A 75 -12.11 -2.23 16.93
CA ARG A 75 -12.63 -3.17 17.93
C ARG A 75 -11.60 -4.18 18.42
N TYR A 76 -10.80 -4.76 17.52
CA TYR A 76 -9.96 -5.92 17.85
C TYR A 76 -8.47 -5.60 17.99
N LEU A 77 -8.01 -4.56 17.30
CA LEU A 77 -6.62 -4.08 17.29
C LEU A 77 -6.61 -2.54 17.25
N PRO A 78 -7.05 -1.86 18.32
CA PRO A 78 -6.84 -0.42 18.45
C PRO A 78 -5.34 -0.09 18.28
N ASP A 79 -5.03 1.15 17.91
CA ASP A 79 -3.67 1.60 17.55
C ASP A 79 -3.08 1.02 16.26
N SER A 80 -3.86 0.27 15.48
CA SER A 80 -3.45 -0.22 14.16
C SER A 80 -3.20 0.93 13.19
N GLU A 81 -2.26 0.70 12.26
CA GLU A 81 -1.95 1.64 11.20
C GLU A 81 -2.88 1.39 9.99
N VAL A 82 -3.28 2.45 9.31
CA VAL A 82 -4.07 2.38 8.06
C VAL A 82 -3.34 3.18 6.99
N VAL A 83 -2.87 2.50 5.95
CA VAL A 83 -2.22 3.13 4.78
C VAL A 83 -3.30 3.72 3.87
N ILE A 84 -3.23 5.04 3.70
CA ILE A 84 -4.18 5.86 2.95
C ILE A 84 -3.60 6.10 1.56
N ASN A 85 -4.30 5.61 0.55
CA ASN A 85 -4.00 5.87 -0.87
C ASN A 85 -5.10 6.71 -1.57
N ASP A 86 -6.07 7.21 -0.81
CA ASP A 86 -7.21 8.00 -1.29
C ASP A 86 -7.69 8.98 -0.21
N PHE A 87 -8.03 10.21 -0.59
CA PHE A 87 -8.53 11.21 0.37
C PHE A 87 -9.90 10.86 0.95
N GLY A 88 -10.73 10.07 0.26
CA GLY A 88 -11.98 9.55 0.80
C GLY A 88 -11.74 8.60 1.98
N VAL A 89 -10.68 7.78 1.93
CA VAL A 89 -10.28 6.93 3.06
C VAL A 89 -9.81 7.80 4.24
N LEU A 90 -9.04 8.86 3.96
CA LEU A 90 -8.63 9.81 5.01
C LEU A 90 -9.85 10.43 5.70
N GLU A 91 -10.86 10.84 4.92
CA GLU A 91 -12.07 11.45 5.48
C GLU A 91 -12.80 10.50 6.42
N ILE A 92 -13.01 9.25 5.99
CA ILE A 92 -13.62 8.22 6.84
C ILE A 92 -12.79 7.98 8.11
N LEU A 93 -11.46 7.91 7.98
CA LEU A 93 -10.57 7.59 9.10
C LEU A 93 -10.59 8.67 10.21
N LYS A 94 -11.01 9.91 9.92
CA LYS A 94 -11.17 10.96 10.94
C LYS A 94 -12.18 10.59 12.03
N GLU A 95 -13.11 9.69 11.76
CA GLU A 95 -14.09 9.17 12.71
C GLU A 95 -13.45 8.17 13.71
N TYR A 96 -12.28 7.62 13.40
CA TYR A 96 -11.63 6.53 14.13
C TYR A 96 -10.36 6.99 14.85
N LYS A 97 -10.52 7.56 16.06
CA LYS A 97 -9.41 8.18 16.82
C LYS A 97 -8.35 7.20 17.31
N SER A 98 -8.70 5.93 17.43
CA SER A 98 -7.76 4.88 17.85
C SER A 98 -6.85 4.38 16.72
N LEU A 99 -7.15 4.72 15.46
CA LEU A 99 -6.41 4.25 14.29
C LEU A 99 -5.42 5.31 13.81
N LYS A 100 -4.27 4.85 13.30
CA LYS A 100 -3.14 5.72 12.95
C LYS A 100 -3.03 5.85 11.42
N PRO A 101 -3.24 7.05 10.84
CA PRO A 101 -3.06 7.25 9.42
C PRO A 101 -1.58 7.08 9.03
N VAL A 102 -1.35 6.42 7.90
CA VAL A 102 -0.05 6.32 7.23
C VAL A 102 -0.24 6.78 5.79
N LEU A 103 0.60 7.70 5.29
CA LEU A 103 0.47 8.16 3.91
C LEU A 103 1.04 7.09 2.96
N GLY A 104 0.19 6.59 2.06
CA GLY A 104 0.55 5.53 1.13
C GLY A 104 1.31 6.01 -0.10
N ARG A 105 2.03 5.05 -0.72
CA ARG A 105 2.92 5.30 -1.86
C ARG A 105 2.21 5.88 -3.07
N ILE A 106 0.92 5.60 -3.25
CA ILE A 106 0.18 6.10 -4.42
C ILE A 106 0.02 7.63 -4.34
N LEU A 107 -0.32 8.15 -3.16
CA LEU A 107 -0.45 9.60 -2.95
C LEU A 107 0.92 10.30 -2.94
N ILE A 108 1.97 9.62 -2.48
CA ILE A 108 3.35 10.15 -2.48
C ILE A 108 3.95 10.15 -3.88
N SER A 109 3.67 9.14 -4.69
CA SER A 109 4.20 9.03 -6.05
C SER A 109 3.56 10.06 -6.98
N PHE A 110 2.37 10.57 -6.66
CA PHE A 110 1.65 11.55 -7.49
C PHE A 110 2.47 12.83 -7.78
N PRO A 111 3.11 13.50 -6.78
CA PRO A 111 4.04 14.60 -7.03
C PRO A 111 5.43 14.18 -7.55
N ALA A 112 5.85 12.93 -7.36
CA ALA A 112 7.19 12.44 -7.75
C ALA A 112 7.39 12.30 -9.28
N TYR A 113 6.33 12.38 -10.09
CA TYR A 113 6.43 12.35 -11.55
C TYR A 113 7.02 13.64 -12.16
N ILE A 114 7.21 14.68 -11.36
CA ILE A 114 7.70 15.99 -11.81
C ILE A 114 9.21 16.17 -11.55
N SER A 115 9.83 15.32 -10.72
CA SER A 115 11.29 15.32 -10.51
C SER A 115 11.81 13.95 -10.04
N ASP A 116 13.03 13.55 -10.42
CA ASP A 116 13.78 12.36 -9.94
C ASP A 116 14.11 12.36 -8.43
N LYS A 117 13.39 13.18 -7.69
CA LYS A 117 13.64 13.67 -6.35
C LYS A 117 12.28 13.70 -5.67
N ILE A 118 12.10 12.92 -4.59
CA ILE A 118 10.94 13.17 -3.73
C ILE A 118 11.33 14.28 -2.78
N TYR A 119 10.86 15.49 -3.10
CA TYR A 119 10.84 16.56 -2.12
C TYR A 119 9.66 16.30 -1.18
N ILE A 120 9.91 15.58 -0.09
CA ILE A 120 9.01 15.49 1.06
C ILE A 120 9.00 16.85 1.82
N ASN A 121 9.30 17.95 1.13
CA ASN A 121 9.29 19.31 1.63
C ASN A 121 8.10 20.11 1.10
N ASP A 122 7.25 19.55 0.22
CA ASP A 122 5.90 20.11 0.04
C ASP A 122 5.04 19.72 1.25
N HIS A 123 5.36 20.38 2.37
CA HIS A 123 4.81 20.17 3.69
C HIS A 123 3.30 20.37 3.74
N SER A 124 2.67 20.92 2.70
CA SER A 124 1.25 21.24 2.68
C SER A 124 0.39 19.99 2.87
N VAL A 125 0.59 18.94 2.08
CA VAL A 125 -0.16 17.67 2.21
C VAL A 125 0.16 16.97 3.53
N LEU A 126 1.44 16.91 3.94
CA LEU A 126 1.82 16.23 5.19
C LEU A 126 1.33 16.95 6.45
N LYS A 127 1.34 18.30 6.45
CA LYS A 127 0.76 19.12 7.53
C LYS A 127 -0.75 18.99 7.58
N LEU A 128 -1.42 18.85 6.43
CA LEU A 128 -2.87 18.68 6.39
C LEU A 128 -3.29 17.31 6.95
N ILE A 129 -2.55 16.25 6.64
CA ILE A 129 -2.94 14.86 6.97
C ILE A 129 -2.47 14.44 8.38
N HIS A 130 -1.59 15.19 9.04
CA HIS A 130 -1.08 14.89 10.40
C HIS A 130 -0.58 13.44 10.54
N VAL A 131 0.22 12.98 9.58
CA VAL A 131 0.80 11.62 9.57
C VAL A 131 2.18 11.60 10.22
N ASN A 132 2.46 10.52 10.95
CA ASN A 132 3.78 10.25 11.54
C ASN A 132 4.63 9.29 10.69
N ARG A 133 4.04 8.69 9.65
CA ARG A 133 4.70 7.71 8.78
C ARG A 133 4.26 7.85 7.34
N ILE A 134 5.21 7.58 6.44
CA ILE A 134 4.99 7.49 4.99
C ILE A 134 5.51 6.16 4.44
N GLU A 135 4.86 5.66 3.40
CA GLU A 135 5.29 4.50 2.63
C GLU A 135 6.00 4.96 1.35
N ILE A 136 7.13 4.34 0.99
CA ILE A 136 7.95 4.72 -0.18
C ILE A 136 8.41 3.52 -1.01
N ASN A 137 8.75 3.75 -2.28
CA ASN A 137 9.25 2.71 -3.19
C ASN A 137 10.78 2.57 -3.22
N ASN A 138 11.25 1.35 -3.53
CA ASN A 138 12.67 0.99 -3.72
C ASN A 138 13.30 1.52 -5.03
N TYR A 139 13.10 2.81 -5.31
CA TYR A 139 13.83 3.60 -6.29
C TYR A 139 13.85 5.09 -5.95
N GLU A 140 13.07 5.51 -4.97
CA GLU A 140 12.88 6.91 -4.65
C GLU A 140 14.14 7.43 -3.95
N LYS A 141 14.79 8.43 -4.56
CA LYS A 141 15.85 9.19 -3.89
C LYS A 141 15.18 10.09 -2.86
N ILE A 142 15.23 9.65 -1.61
CA ILE A 142 14.89 10.49 -0.47
C ILE A 142 16.01 11.50 -0.31
N ILE A 143 15.68 12.78 -0.41
CA ILE A 143 16.67 13.85 -0.35
C ILE A 143 16.69 14.45 1.03
N GLU A 144 15.50 14.76 1.56
CA GLU A 144 15.29 15.28 2.89
C GLU A 144 13.93 14.83 3.39
N THR A 145 13.83 14.59 4.69
CA THR A 145 12.57 14.32 5.37
C THR A 145 12.39 15.33 6.48
N PRO A 146 11.18 15.85 6.71
CA PRO A 146 10.91 16.66 7.89
C PRO A 146 11.36 15.90 9.14
N HIS A 147 12.07 16.57 10.05
CA HIS A 147 12.42 15.97 11.33
C HIS A 147 11.13 15.43 11.98
N LYS A 148 11.08 14.11 12.26
CA LYS A 148 10.02 13.32 12.93
C LYS A 148 9.13 12.42 12.06
N ILE A 149 9.24 12.40 10.72
CA ILE A 149 8.45 11.45 9.91
C ILE A 149 9.18 10.11 9.77
N LEU A 150 8.50 9.02 10.13
CA LEU A 150 9.00 7.65 9.95
C LEU A 150 8.79 7.18 8.50
N ILE A 151 9.73 6.39 7.99
CA ILE A 151 9.72 5.93 6.60
C ILE A 151 9.67 4.41 6.56
N SER A 152 8.73 3.89 5.77
CA SER A 152 8.61 2.48 5.44
C SER A 152 8.97 2.26 3.96
N LEU A 153 9.97 1.42 3.70
CA LEU A 153 10.43 1.09 2.35
C LEU A 153 9.87 -0.26 1.90
N HIS A 154 9.13 -0.27 0.78
CA HIS A 154 8.61 -1.50 0.21
C HIS A 154 9.60 -2.18 -0.74
N VAL A 155 9.79 -3.49 -0.54
CA VAL A 155 10.73 -4.34 -1.29
C VAL A 155 10.13 -5.73 -1.57
N PRO A 156 10.57 -6.44 -2.63
CA PRO A 156 11.44 -6.00 -3.72
C PRO A 156 10.66 -5.34 -4.87
N PHE A 157 9.33 -5.30 -4.78
CA PHE A 157 8.46 -4.79 -5.83
C PHE A 157 8.24 -3.29 -5.67
N THR A 158 8.90 -2.54 -6.55
CA THR A 158 8.66 -1.12 -6.76
C THR A 158 7.37 -0.94 -7.53
N HIS A 159 6.44 -0.15 -6.99
CA HIS A 159 5.28 0.32 -7.74
C HIS A 159 5.74 1.31 -8.81
N ILE A 160 5.24 1.16 -10.04
CA ILE A 160 5.46 2.13 -11.12
C ILE A 160 4.19 2.98 -11.24
N THR A 161 3.09 2.35 -11.63
CA THR A 161 1.82 3.04 -11.85
C THR A 161 0.64 2.10 -11.64
N THR A 162 -0.50 2.68 -11.26
CA THR A 162 -1.79 2.01 -11.12
C THR A 162 -2.83 2.83 -11.85
N THR A 163 -3.72 2.17 -12.59
CA THR A 163 -4.81 2.85 -13.29
C THR A 163 -6.16 2.25 -12.90
N ARG A 164 -7.27 2.91 -13.26
CA ARG A 164 -8.60 2.31 -13.16
C ARG A 164 -8.88 1.30 -14.28
N LEU A 165 -7.99 1.22 -15.27
CA LEU A 165 -8.11 0.32 -16.42
C LEU A 165 -7.34 -0.96 -16.14
N CYS A 166 -8.07 -2.08 -16.06
CA CYS A 166 -7.48 -3.37 -15.82
C CYS A 166 -7.33 -4.13 -17.14
N SER A 167 -6.11 -4.49 -17.51
CA SER A 167 -5.85 -5.35 -18.68
C SER A 167 -6.48 -6.75 -18.60
N SER A 168 -6.91 -7.16 -17.40
CA SER A 168 -7.67 -8.39 -17.23
C SER A 168 -9.14 -8.22 -17.56
N ASN A 169 -9.67 -6.99 -17.46
CA ASN A 169 -11.05 -6.64 -17.73
C ASN A 169 -11.16 -5.87 -19.06
N ASN A 170 -11.32 -6.61 -20.16
CA ASN A 170 -11.47 -6.01 -21.50
C ASN A 170 -12.85 -5.37 -21.72
N GLU A 171 -13.82 -5.60 -20.83
CA GLU A 171 -15.16 -5.02 -20.95
C GLU A 171 -15.24 -3.63 -20.30
N SER A 172 -15.17 -2.66 -21.20
CA SER A 172 -15.52 -1.24 -21.15
C SER A 172 -14.86 -0.37 -20.07
N LEU A 173 -14.11 0.62 -20.58
CA LEU A 173 -13.45 1.72 -19.89
C LEU A 173 -14.36 2.61 -19.00
N PHE A 174 -15.66 2.30 -18.91
CA PHE A 174 -16.69 3.15 -18.32
C PHE A 174 -17.79 2.39 -17.57
N ASN A 175 -17.73 1.05 -17.48
CA ASN A 175 -18.75 0.35 -16.72
C ASN A 175 -18.60 0.64 -15.23
N LYS A 176 -19.66 1.20 -14.64
CA LYS A 176 -19.94 1.26 -13.20
C LYS A 176 -20.11 -0.14 -12.59
N SER A 177 -19.35 -1.14 -13.06
CA SER A 177 -19.43 -2.49 -12.52
C SER A 177 -19.05 -2.43 -11.05
N LEU A 178 -19.98 -2.82 -10.18
CA LEU A 178 -19.78 -2.91 -8.74
C LEU A 178 -18.87 -4.09 -8.35
N ILE A 179 -18.55 -4.98 -9.31
CA ILE A 179 -17.90 -6.28 -9.04
C ILE A 179 -16.85 -6.60 -10.11
N CYS A 180 -15.73 -7.21 -9.71
CA CYS A 180 -14.77 -7.85 -10.60
C CYS A 180 -14.62 -9.32 -10.19
N ASN A 181 -14.90 -10.23 -11.11
CA ASN A 181 -14.78 -11.68 -10.89
C ASN A 181 -13.62 -12.31 -11.68
N LEU A 182 -12.74 -11.48 -12.24
CA LEU A 182 -11.67 -11.93 -13.13
C LEU A 182 -10.38 -12.16 -12.34
N LYS A 183 -9.68 -13.24 -12.67
CA LYS A 183 -8.33 -13.48 -12.17
C LYS A 183 -7.38 -12.44 -12.77
N CYS A 184 -6.61 -11.75 -11.92
CA CYS A 184 -5.61 -10.79 -12.37
C CYS A 184 -4.56 -11.47 -13.26
N LYS A 185 -4.53 -11.10 -14.54
CA LYS A 185 -3.51 -11.52 -15.51
C LYS A 185 -2.17 -10.88 -15.17
N THR A 186 -1.09 -11.63 -15.37
CA THR A 186 0.28 -11.14 -15.21
C THR A 186 0.96 -11.13 -16.57
N THR A 187 1.51 -9.98 -16.96
CA THR A 187 2.21 -9.78 -18.23
C THR A 187 3.56 -9.13 -17.96
N ARG A 188 4.61 -9.59 -18.65
CA ARG A 188 5.93 -8.93 -18.63
C ARG A 188 6.04 -8.02 -19.84
N ILE A 189 6.33 -6.75 -19.59
CA ILE A 189 6.51 -5.73 -20.61
C ILE A 189 8.00 -5.39 -20.66
N LYS A 190 8.59 -5.51 -21.84
CA LYS A 190 9.98 -5.12 -22.09
C LYS A 190 10.00 -3.74 -22.72
N TYR A 191 10.76 -2.83 -22.15
CA TYR A 191 11.08 -1.54 -22.75
C TYR A 191 12.59 -1.46 -22.97
N PRO A 192 13.08 -0.98 -24.13
CA PRO A 192 14.51 -0.88 -24.40
C PRO A 192 15.30 -0.10 -23.33
N SER A 193 14.67 0.90 -22.72
CA SER A 193 15.27 1.74 -21.67
C SER A 193 15.22 1.16 -20.25
N ILE A 194 14.44 0.10 -20.01
CA ILE A 194 14.24 -0.48 -18.66
C ILE A 194 14.71 -1.94 -18.66
N LYS A 195 15.97 -2.14 -18.25
CA LYS A 195 16.66 -3.44 -18.30
C LYS A 195 16.01 -4.50 -17.41
N GLU A 196 15.51 -4.09 -16.25
CA GLU A 196 14.87 -4.95 -15.26
C GLU A 196 13.50 -5.49 -15.72
N GLY A 197 12.92 -4.86 -16.74
CA GLY A 197 11.58 -5.15 -17.24
C GLY A 197 10.47 -4.67 -16.30
N ILE A 198 9.27 -4.51 -16.87
CA ILE A 198 8.06 -4.14 -16.14
C ILE A 198 7.17 -5.38 -16.01
N ILE A 199 6.60 -5.58 -14.82
CA ILE A 199 5.63 -6.63 -14.55
C ILE A 199 4.28 -5.96 -14.34
N GLN A 200 3.36 -6.16 -15.28
CA GLN A 200 1.96 -5.75 -15.13
C GLN A 200 1.16 -6.88 -14.49
N LYS A 201 0.44 -6.60 -13.40
CA LYS A 201 -0.53 -7.52 -12.82
C LYS A 201 -1.85 -6.78 -12.62
N GLY A 202 -2.90 -7.22 -13.30
CA GLY A 202 -4.19 -6.53 -13.30
C GLY A 202 -4.09 -5.10 -13.84
N ASN A 203 -4.37 -4.12 -12.98
CA ASN A 203 -4.38 -2.68 -13.27
C ASN A 203 -3.09 -1.94 -12.87
N THR A 204 -2.07 -2.67 -12.41
CA THR A 204 -0.87 -2.08 -11.81
C THR A 204 0.40 -2.64 -12.42
N GLN A 205 1.41 -1.79 -12.51
CA GLN A 205 2.73 -2.10 -13.02
C GLN A 205 3.77 -2.01 -11.91
N PHE A 206 4.67 -2.98 -11.90
CA PHE A 206 5.75 -3.08 -10.93
C PHE A 206 7.08 -3.29 -11.63
N MET A 207 8.15 -2.90 -10.94
CA MET A 207 9.52 -3.30 -11.25
C MET A 207 10.08 -4.09 -10.08
N LYS A 208 10.76 -5.21 -10.34
CA LYS A 208 11.47 -5.93 -9.29
C LYS A 208 12.90 -5.41 -9.20
N LYS A 209 13.26 -4.81 -8.07
CA LYS A 209 14.63 -4.30 -7.83
C LYS A 209 15.26 -4.99 -6.63
N SER A 210 16.55 -5.28 -6.74
CA SER A 210 17.37 -5.57 -5.57
C SER A 210 17.36 -4.36 -4.64
N ILE A 211 17.47 -4.62 -3.35
CA ILE A 211 17.46 -3.57 -2.34
C ILE A 211 18.69 -2.67 -2.53
N LEU A 212 18.48 -1.38 -2.81
CA LEU A 212 19.55 -0.38 -2.92
C LEU A 212 19.66 0.40 -1.59
N LEU A 213 19.97 -0.30 -0.49
CA LEU A 213 20.08 0.33 0.84
C LEU A 213 21.26 1.31 0.99
N LYS A 214 22.20 1.34 0.04
CA LYS A 214 23.50 2.00 0.22
C LYS A 214 23.43 3.50 0.51
N GLN A 215 22.37 4.21 0.09
CA GLN A 215 22.29 5.67 0.24
C GLN A 215 21.32 6.14 1.34
N ASN A 216 20.34 5.32 1.75
CA ASN A 216 19.21 5.77 2.59
C ASN A 216 18.95 4.89 3.83
N ALA A 217 19.85 3.96 4.18
CA ALA A 217 19.60 3.03 5.28
C ALA A 217 19.37 3.71 6.65
N SER A 218 19.98 4.88 6.89
CA SER A 218 19.89 5.60 8.16
C SER A 218 18.53 6.28 8.41
N ILE A 219 17.76 6.55 7.34
CA ILE A 219 16.47 7.24 7.40
C ILE A 219 15.28 6.28 7.28
N ILE A 220 15.52 5.02 6.91
CA ILE A 220 14.48 4.00 6.78
C ILE A 220 14.23 3.34 8.14
N ASP A 221 13.04 3.53 8.67
CA ASP A 221 12.59 2.90 9.93
C ASP A 221 12.19 1.43 9.71
N ARG A 222 11.46 1.16 8.61
CA ARG A 222 10.83 -0.14 8.35
C ARG A 222 11.07 -0.64 6.93
N LEU A 223 11.35 -1.94 6.78
CA LEU A 223 11.25 -2.65 5.51
C LEU A 223 9.93 -3.40 5.42
N VAL A 224 9.13 -3.11 4.40
CA VAL A 224 7.90 -3.83 4.08
C VAL A 224 8.18 -4.83 2.97
N ILE A 225 8.11 -6.11 3.29
CA ILE A 225 8.58 -7.19 2.42
C ILE A 225 7.38 -7.92 1.82
N SER A 226 7.22 -7.79 0.50
CA SER A 226 6.27 -8.57 -0.29
C SER A 226 7.00 -9.76 -0.94
N ARG A 227 6.60 -10.98 -0.60
CA ARG A 227 7.21 -12.20 -1.18
C ARG A 227 6.73 -12.47 -2.60
N ASP A 228 5.45 -12.20 -2.83
CA ASP A 228 4.79 -12.25 -4.12
C ASP A 228 4.47 -10.84 -4.61
N LEU A 229 4.08 -10.71 -5.88
CA LEU A 229 3.53 -9.44 -6.38
C LEU A 229 2.34 -9.03 -5.52
N PRO A 230 2.31 -7.80 -4.98
CA PRO A 230 1.32 -7.36 -3.98
C PRO A 230 -0.05 -7.06 -4.62
N ILE A 231 -0.65 -8.07 -5.27
CA ILE A 231 -2.01 -8.11 -5.85
C ILE A 231 -2.61 -9.48 -5.61
#